data_AF-A0A2E4E330-F1
#
_entry.id   AF-A0A2E4E330-F1
#
_cell.length_a   1.000
_cell.length_b   1.000
_cell.length_c   1.000
_cell.angle_alpha   90.00
_cell.angle_beta   90.00
_cell.angle_gamma   90.00
#
_symmetry.space_group_name_H-M   'P 1'
#
loop_
_entity.id
_entity.type
_entity.pdbx_description
1 polymer ?
#
loop_
_entity_poly.entity_id
_entity_poly.type
_entity_poly.pdbx_seq_one_letter_code
_entity_poly.pdbx_strand_id
1 'polypeptide(L)'
;MGKFCIEITSLRREFDYDGRRPQIEYTKSWTEDSNRRDFTINAIYIDFHGTIFDPHSGYDDLLKRKVRFIGDPNKRIIEDNLRILRFIRFSIRYGKKFEENDFFACVKNKKKLKSVSLERRYDELKKIVILKNFVFFLKQLNKHFFNEIFETKVFINNFEKLDEVENSMKMISSIRRFKFFFQKNLKEINFLKVFNNKDQKRINCKIDIKNYSSIALKKMIFLYGKTALVDQIIMDYTNCKIDSHEIENIANFIKNCKIPKFPIDGNDIKSFGFKEGSEVGKILNYLKNIWIKENFLSTKEDLIQKVKKLPSCLRR
;
A
#
# COMPACT_ATOMS: atom_id res chain seq x y z
N MET A 1 1.68 31.21 -15.82
CA MET A 1 0.53 30.28 -15.89
C MET A 1 1.03 28.85 -15.84
N GLY A 2 0.53 28.03 -14.92
CA GLY A 2 0.89 26.60 -14.87
C GLY A 2 0.36 25.87 -16.11
N LYS A 3 1.11 24.89 -16.63
CA LYS A 3 0.60 24.00 -17.68
C LYS A 3 -0.45 23.09 -17.06
N PHE A 4 -1.70 23.19 -17.52
CA PHE A 4 -2.77 22.27 -17.18
C PHE A 4 -2.86 21.17 -18.24
N CYS A 5 -3.03 19.93 -17.81
CA CYS A 5 -3.37 18.81 -18.69
C CYS A 5 -4.88 18.61 -18.64
N ILE A 6 -5.54 18.66 -19.80
CA ILE A 6 -6.99 18.47 -19.92
C ILE A 6 -7.21 17.18 -20.72
N GLU A 7 -7.96 16.24 -20.14
CA GLU A 7 -8.38 15.02 -20.82
C GLU A 7 -9.77 15.25 -21.43
N ILE A 8 -9.84 15.24 -22.76
CA ILE A 8 -11.09 15.44 -23.52
C ILE A 8 -11.53 14.09 -24.08
N THR A 9 -12.73 13.66 -23.73
CA THR A 9 -13.31 12.38 -24.20
C THR A 9 -14.66 12.65 -24.86
N SER A 10 -14.83 12.19 -26.11
CA SER A 10 -16.11 12.26 -26.82
C SER A 10 -17.19 11.43 -26.13
N LEU A 11 -18.42 11.95 -26.12
CA LEU A 11 -19.59 11.23 -25.63
C LEU A 11 -19.80 9.95 -26.42
N ARG A 12 -20.16 8.87 -25.72
CA ARG A 12 -20.33 7.56 -26.34
C ARG A 12 -21.41 6.74 -25.64
N ARG A 13 -21.99 5.82 -26.39
CA ARG A 13 -22.88 4.76 -25.89
C ARG A 13 -22.22 3.41 -26.10
N GLU A 14 -22.55 2.45 -25.23
CA GLU A 14 -21.99 1.10 -25.25
C GLU A 14 -23.11 0.11 -25.56
N PHE A 15 -22.88 -0.78 -26.53
CA PHE A 15 -23.81 -1.86 -26.89
C PHE A 15 -23.20 -3.21 -26.56
N ASP A 16 -24.04 -4.10 -26.04
CA ASP A 16 -23.68 -5.48 -25.76
C ASP A 16 -24.14 -6.35 -26.94
N TYR A 17 -23.27 -6.48 -27.95
CA TYR A 17 -23.44 -7.44 -29.04
C TYR A 17 -22.60 -8.67 -28.69
N ASP A 18 -23.24 -9.73 -28.19
CA ASP A 18 -22.67 -11.08 -28.06
C ASP A 18 -21.52 -11.31 -27.04
N GLY A 19 -21.50 -10.59 -25.92
CA GLY A 19 -20.67 -10.99 -24.76
C GLY A 19 -19.15 -10.89 -24.97
N ARG A 20 -18.71 -10.23 -26.04
CA ARG A 20 -17.35 -9.70 -26.19
C ARG A 20 -17.34 -8.20 -25.88
N ARG A 21 -16.14 -7.61 -25.78
CA ARG A 21 -15.91 -6.20 -25.37
C ARG A 21 -16.98 -5.28 -25.99
N PRO A 22 -17.61 -4.39 -25.19
CA PRO A 22 -18.71 -3.56 -25.66
C PRO A 22 -18.28 -2.75 -26.88
N GLN A 23 -19.11 -2.76 -27.92
CA GLN A 23 -18.91 -1.86 -29.06
C GLN A 23 -19.23 -0.43 -28.61
N ILE A 24 -18.35 0.49 -28.97
CA ILE A 24 -18.43 1.89 -28.61
C ILE A 24 -18.90 2.66 -29.83
N GLU A 25 -20.00 3.38 -29.71
CA GLU A 25 -20.46 4.34 -30.71
C GLU A 25 -20.47 5.74 -30.12
N TYR A 26 -20.02 6.73 -30.89
CA TYR A 26 -20.12 8.13 -30.47
C TYR A 26 -21.56 8.61 -30.54
N THR A 27 -21.96 9.43 -29.57
CA THR A 27 -23.29 10.03 -29.51
C THR A 27 -23.20 11.53 -29.24
N LYS A 28 -24.27 12.26 -29.52
CA LYS A 28 -24.45 13.65 -29.09
C LYS A 28 -25.32 13.76 -27.83
N SER A 29 -25.89 12.64 -27.36
CA SER A 29 -26.78 12.60 -26.21
C SER A 29 -25.99 12.41 -24.91
N TRP A 30 -26.01 13.43 -24.05
CA TRP A 30 -25.46 13.34 -22.69
C TRP A 30 -26.15 12.28 -21.85
N THR A 31 -27.45 12.07 -22.04
CA THR A 31 -28.22 11.04 -21.34
C THR A 31 -27.71 9.64 -21.71
N GLU A 32 -27.46 9.36 -22.98
CA GLU A 32 -26.88 8.07 -23.41
C GLU A 32 -25.48 7.84 -22.82
N ASP A 33 -24.62 8.87 -22.79
CA ASP A 33 -23.30 8.78 -22.15
C ASP A 33 -23.40 8.57 -20.63
N SER A 34 -24.36 9.23 -19.99
CA SER A 34 -24.57 9.11 -18.55
C SER A 34 -25.00 7.68 -18.15
N ASN A 35 -25.81 7.01 -18.97
CA ASN A 35 -26.33 5.67 -18.69
C ASN A 35 -25.22 4.60 -18.61
N ARG A 36 -24.12 4.75 -19.35
CA ARG A 36 -22.97 3.82 -19.29
C ARG A 36 -22.04 4.08 -18.11
N ARG A 37 -22.18 5.19 -17.37
CA ARG A 37 -21.36 5.46 -16.18
C ARG A 37 -21.76 4.57 -15.02
N ASP A 38 -20.89 4.45 -14.02
CA ASP A 38 -21.05 3.49 -12.93
C ASP A 38 -22.03 3.97 -11.85
N PHE A 39 -21.85 5.18 -11.32
CA PHE A 39 -22.61 5.70 -10.19
C PHE A 39 -23.27 7.05 -10.50
N THR A 40 -24.41 7.31 -9.88
CA THR A 40 -25.19 8.55 -10.06
C THR A 40 -24.31 9.79 -9.83
N ILE A 41 -23.53 9.79 -8.75
CA ILE A 41 -22.60 10.87 -8.38
C ILE A 41 -21.44 11.09 -9.38
N ASN A 42 -21.17 10.13 -10.28
CA ASN A 42 -20.12 10.21 -11.29
C ASN A 42 -20.65 10.61 -12.68
N ALA A 43 -21.96 10.84 -12.79
CA ALA A 43 -22.67 11.21 -14.02
C ALA A 43 -23.32 12.58 -13.94
N ILE A 44 -22.68 13.50 -13.19
CA ILE A 44 -23.05 14.91 -13.10
C ILE A 44 -22.15 15.69 -14.06
N TYR A 45 -22.75 16.54 -14.88
CA TYR A 45 -22.06 17.38 -15.85
C TYR A 45 -22.30 18.85 -15.55
N ILE A 46 -21.36 19.70 -15.92
CA ILE A 46 -21.44 21.14 -15.75
C ILE A 46 -20.85 21.81 -16.99
N ASP A 47 -21.52 22.84 -17.50
CA ASP A 47 -21.00 23.65 -18.59
C ASP A 47 -20.14 24.83 -18.10
N PHE A 48 -19.61 25.62 -19.02
CA PHE A 48 -18.78 26.79 -18.70
C PHE A 48 -19.54 27.93 -18.02
N HIS A 49 -20.88 27.92 -18.08
CA HIS A 49 -21.74 28.90 -17.40
C HIS A 49 -22.15 28.45 -16.00
N GLY A 50 -21.79 27.22 -15.61
CA GLY A 50 -22.13 26.63 -14.33
C GLY A 50 -23.49 25.94 -14.30
N THR A 51 -24.14 25.74 -15.46
CA THR A 51 -25.40 25.00 -15.54
C THR A 51 -25.12 23.51 -15.36
N ILE A 52 -25.81 22.91 -14.39
CA ILE A 52 -25.68 21.48 -14.05
C ILE A 52 -26.64 20.68 -14.91
N PHE A 53 -26.12 19.62 -15.52
CA PHE A 53 -26.90 18.57 -16.16
C PHE A 53 -26.71 17.25 -15.40
N ASP A 54 -27.79 16.76 -14.79
CA ASP A 54 -27.78 15.58 -13.91
C ASP A 54 -28.97 14.65 -14.18
N PRO A 55 -28.85 13.74 -15.17
CA PRO A 55 -29.95 12.83 -15.54
C PRO A 55 -30.32 11.81 -14.46
N HIS A 56 -29.44 11.60 -13.47
CA HIS A 56 -29.51 10.49 -12.51
C HIS A 56 -29.75 10.94 -11.07
N SER A 57 -30.03 12.23 -10.86
CA SER A 57 -30.15 12.82 -9.52
C SER A 57 -28.90 12.56 -8.65
N GLY A 58 -27.72 12.53 -9.27
CA GLY A 58 -26.44 12.35 -8.62
C GLY A 58 -26.08 13.50 -7.67
N TYR A 59 -26.51 14.73 -7.97
CA TYR A 59 -26.32 15.89 -7.11
C TYR A 59 -27.03 15.70 -5.75
N ASP A 60 -28.30 15.31 -5.79
CA ASP A 60 -29.09 14.98 -4.61
C ASP A 60 -28.50 13.82 -3.81
N ASP A 61 -28.04 12.78 -4.50
CA ASP A 61 -27.35 11.66 -3.87
C ASP A 61 -26.08 12.10 -3.16
N LEU A 62 -25.29 12.97 -3.80
CA LEU A 62 -24.06 13.49 -3.23
C LEU A 62 -24.34 14.32 -1.96
N LEU A 63 -25.35 15.19 -1.98
CA LEU A 63 -25.80 15.95 -0.81
C LEU A 63 -26.27 15.03 0.33
N LYS A 64 -27.06 13.99 -0.02
CA LYS A 64 -27.55 12.99 0.94
C LYS A 64 -26.47 11.99 1.36
N ARG A 65 -25.27 12.07 0.77
CA ARG A 65 -24.14 11.15 0.97
C ARG A 65 -24.49 9.70 0.70
N LYS A 66 -25.12 9.48 -0.45
CA LYS A 66 -25.50 8.18 -1.02
C LYS A 66 -24.64 7.89 -2.24
N VAL A 67 -24.23 6.64 -2.39
CA VAL A 67 -23.52 6.15 -3.57
C VAL A 67 -24.36 5.02 -4.13
N ARG A 68 -24.93 5.22 -5.32
CA ARG A 68 -25.82 4.28 -6.00
C ARG A 68 -25.35 4.02 -7.41
N PHE A 69 -25.54 2.79 -7.88
CA PHE A 69 -25.36 2.46 -9.29
C PHE A 69 -26.39 3.19 -10.15
N ILE A 70 -26.01 3.49 -11.40
CA ILE A 70 -26.97 3.91 -12.41
C ILE A 70 -27.67 2.67 -12.96
N GLY A 71 -28.99 2.56 -12.76
CA GLY A 71 -29.79 1.40 -13.17
C GLY A 71 -29.64 0.20 -12.24
N ASP A 72 -29.77 -1.02 -12.78
CA ASP A 72 -29.67 -2.26 -11.99
C ASP A 72 -28.22 -2.58 -11.61
N PRO A 73 -27.86 -2.62 -10.30
CA PRO A 73 -26.49 -2.84 -9.86
C PRO A 73 -25.93 -4.21 -10.30
N ASN A 74 -26.75 -5.25 -10.45
CA ASN A 74 -26.28 -6.56 -10.92
C ASN A 74 -25.82 -6.49 -12.39
N LYS A 75 -26.60 -5.81 -13.24
CA LYS A 75 -26.22 -5.61 -14.65
C LYS A 75 -24.95 -4.78 -14.75
N ARG A 76 -24.86 -3.69 -13.97
CA ARG A 76 -23.68 -2.83 -13.96
C ARG A 76 -22.42 -3.56 -13.51
N ILE A 77 -22.52 -4.46 -12.54
CA ILE A 77 -21.38 -5.28 -12.09
C ILE A 77 -20.96 -6.28 -13.17
N ILE A 78 -21.91 -6.87 -13.91
CA ILE A 78 -21.60 -7.81 -15.00
C ILE A 78 -20.81 -7.13 -16.11
N GLU A 79 -21.17 -5.90 -16.49
CA GLU A 79 -20.45 -5.09 -17.49
C GLU A 79 -18.97 -4.86 -17.13
N ASP A 80 -18.69 -4.48 -15.87
CA ASP A 80 -17.33 -4.37 -15.35
C ASP A 80 -17.28 -4.76 -13.88
N ASN A 81 -16.76 -5.96 -13.61
CA ASN A 81 -16.64 -6.51 -12.28
C ASN A 81 -15.79 -5.61 -11.33
N LEU A 82 -14.91 -4.76 -11.86
CA LEU A 82 -14.13 -3.81 -11.04
C LEU A 82 -15.03 -2.79 -10.32
N ARG A 83 -16.26 -2.57 -10.81
CA ARG A 83 -17.22 -1.65 -10.18
C ARG A 83 -17.59 -2.04 -8.75
N ILE A 84 -17.42 -3.29 -8.35
CA ILE A 84 -17.56 -3.69 -6.93
C ILE A 84 -16.54 -2.94 -6.05
N LEU A 85 -15.27 -2.92 -6.44
CA LEU A 85 -14.23 -2.21 -5.69
C LEU A 85 -14.43 -0.69 -5.78
N ARG A 86 -14.86 -0.19 -6.95
CA ARG A 86 -15.16 1.24 -7.10
C ARG A 86 -16.32 1.67 -6.21
N PHE A 87 -17.40 0.88 -6.13
CA PHE A 87 -18.54 1.13 -5.26
C PHE A 87 -18.09 1.25 -3.80
N ILE A 88 -17.26 0.31 -3.35
CA ILE A 88 -16.68 0.34 -2.01
C ILE A 88 -15.84 1.61 -1.80
N ARG A 89 -14.95 1.93 -2.75
CA ARG A 89 -14.10 3.13 -2.67
C ARG A 89 -14.93 4.40 -2.54
N PHE A 90 -15.92 4.58 -3.40
CA PHE A 90 -16.76 5.77 -3.39
C PHE A 90 -17.68 5.82 -2.18
N SER A 91 -18.23 4.70 -1.74
CA SER A 91 -19.03 4.61 -0.52
C SER A 91 -18.23 5.00 0.72
N ILE A 92 -16.98 4.55 0.83
CA ILE A 92 -16.09 4.93 1.94
C ILE A 92 -15.75 6.43 1.87
N ARG A 93 -15.50 6.94 0.66
CA ARG A 93 -15.06 8.33 0.45
C ARG A 93 -16.18 9.35 0.67
N TYR A 94 -17.37 9.09 0.13
CA TYR A 94 -18.47 10.05 0.08
C TYR A 94 -19.70 9.60 0.87
N GLY A 95 -19.93 8.30 0.97
CA GLY A 95 -21.09 7.73 1.65
C GLY A 95 -21.10 7.94 3.17
N LYS A 96 -22.28 7.80 3.78
CA LYS A 96 -22.45 7.61 5.23
C LYS A 96 -22.55 6.13 5.63
N LYS A 97 -23.11 5.31 4.75
CA LYS A 97 -23.24 3.86 4.86
C LYS A 97 -23.26 3.26 3.45
N PHE A 98 -23.25 1.93 3.34
CA PHE A 98 -23.55 1.30 2.06
C PHE A 98 -25.05 1.35 1.79
N GLU A 99 -25.44 1.69 0.56
CA GLU A 99 -26.83 1.53 0.11
C GLU A 99 -27.12 0.03 -0.05
N GLU A 100 -28.18 -0.45 0.59
CA GLU A 100 -28.40 -1.87 0.87
C GLU A 100 -28.51 -2.73 -0.39
N ASN A 101 -29.29 -2.27 -1.39
CA ASN A 101 -29.48 -2.97 -2.65
C ASN A 101 -28.15 -3.10 -3.43
N ASP A 102 -27.44 -1.98 -3.58
CA ASP A 102 -26.14 -1.91 -4.27
C ASP A 102 -25.07 -2.77 -3.57
N PHE A 103 -25.05 -2.74 -2.23
CA PHE A 103 -24.14 -3.56 -1.44
C PHE A 103 -24.45 -5.05 -1.54
N PHE A 104 -25.72 -5.43 -1.49
CA PHE A 104 -26.14 -6.81 -1.66
C PHE A 104 -25.72 -7.35 -3.03
N ALA A 105 -25.90 -6.55 -4.09
CA ALA A 105 -25.42 -6.89 -5.43
C ALA A 105 -23.89 -7.10 -5.45
N CYS A 106 -23.12 -6.24 -4.77
CA CYS A 106 -21.67 -6.39 -4.63
C CYS A 106 -21.28 -7.68 -3.89
N VAL A 107 -21.95 -7.99 -2.77
CA VAL A 107 -21.67 -9.21 -1.97
C VAL A 107 -22.01 -10.47 -2.76
N LYS A 108 -23.14 -10.48 -3.47
CA LYS A 108 -23.58 -11.59 -4.34
C LYS A 108 -22.58 -11.86 -5.46
N ASN A 109 -22.04 -10.81 -6.08
CA ASN A 109 -21.16 -10.91 -7.25
C ASN A 109 -19.65 -10.88 -6.92
N LYS A 110 -19.24 -10.77 -5.64
CA LYS A 110 -17.83 -10.61 -5.24
C LYS A 110 -16.85 -11.62 -5.86
N LYS A 111 -17.28 -12.86 -6.10
CA LYS A 111 -16.44 -13.90 -6.72
C LYS A 111 -16.02 -13.54 -8.15
N LYS A 112 -16.82 -12.74 -8.86
CA LYS A 112 -16.52 -12.29 -10.22
C LYS A 112 -15.30 -11.36 -10.27
N LEU A 113 -14.88 -10.77 -9.15
CA LEU A 113 -13.63 -9.99 -9.08
C LEU A 113 -12.39 -10.79 -9.48
N LYS A 114 -12.43 -12.13 -9.41
CA LYS A 114 -11.34 -13.00 -9.88
C LYS A 114 -11.10 -12.90 -11.39
N SER A 115 -12.10 -12.49 -12.16
CA SER A 115 -11.96 -12.22 -13.61
C SER A 115 -11.24 -10.89 -13.90
N VAL A 116 -11.11 -10.00 -12.90
CA VAL A 116 -10.43 -8.72 -13.05
C VAL A 116 -8.93 -8.93 -12.83
N SER A 117 -8.11 -8.33 -13.69
CA SER A 117 -6.66 -8.39 -13.54
C SER A 117 -6.20 -7.92 -12.16
N LEU A 118 -5.12 -8.50 -11.66
CA LEU A 118 -4.60 -8.18 -10.33
C LEU A 118 -4.19 -6.71 -10.24
N GLU A 119 -3.65 -6.13 -11.33
CA GLU A 119 -3.23 -4.73 -11.41
C GLU A 119 -4.41 -3.78 -11.22
N ARG A 120 -5.53 -4.03 -11.93
CA ARG A 120 -6.74 -3.20 -11.80
C ARG A 120 -7.35 -3.31 -10.40
N ARG A 121 -7.34 -4.52 -9.81
CA ARG A 121 -7.77 -4.72 -8.41
C ARG A 121 -6.86 -3.95 -7.45
N TYR A 122 -5.54 -4.05 -7.62
CA TYR A 122 -4.55 -3.36 -6.81
C TYR A 122 -4.69 -1.84 -6.88
N ASP A 123 -4.89 -1.29 -8.07
CA ASP A 123 -5.05 0.14 -8.28
C ASP A 123 -6.26 0.73 -7.56
N GLU A 124 -7.35 -0.02 -7.44
CA GLU A 124 -8.49 0.39 -6.62
C GLU A 124 -8.24 0.14 -5.13
N LEU A 125 -7.70 -1.02 -4.74
CA LEU A 125 -7.43 -1.34 -3.34
C LEU A 125 -6.43 -0.38 -2.68
N LYS A 126 -5.37 0.02 -3.37
CA LYS A 126 -4.38 0.97 -2.84
C LYS A 126 -5.00 2.32 -2.50
N LYS A 127 -6.07 2.71 -3.22
CA LYS A 127 -6.86 3.92 -2.94
C LYS A 127 -7.84 3.70 -1.79
N ILE A 128 -8.46 2.53 -1.70
CA ILE A 128 -9.45 2.18 -0.67
C ILE A 128 -8.83 2.14 0.72
N VAL A 129 -7.71 1.43 0.87
CA VAL A 129 -7.15 1.11 2.19
C VAL A 129 -6.65 2.34 2.94
N ILE A 130 -6.39 3.47 2.26
CA ILE A 130 -5.90 4.72 2.87
C ILE A 130 -7.02 5.73 3.16
N LEU A 131 -8.28 5.40 2.86
CA LEU A 131 -9.39 6.33 3.09
C LEU A 131 -9.67 6.49 4.58
N LYS A 132 -9.97 7.74 4.99
CA LYS A 132 -10.25 8.11 6.39
C LYS A 132 -11.33 7.25 7.05
N ASN A 133 -12.39 6.91 6.34
CA ASN A 133 -13.50 6.13 6.89
C ASN A 133 -13.34 4.61 6.71
N PHE A 134 -12.17 4.14 6.27
CA PHE A 134 -11.97 2.73 5.95
C PHE A 134 -12.27 1.80 7.15
N VAL A 135 -11.83 2.16 8.36
CA VAL A 135 -12.09 1.37 9.58
C VAL A 135 -13.59 1.20 9.86
N PHE A 136 -14.37 2.27 9.68
CA PHE A 136 -15.82 2.23 9.90
C PHE A 136 -16.51 1.24 8.95
N PHE A 137 -16.13 1.27 7.67
CA PHE A 137 -16.68 0.36 6.65
C PHE A 137 -16.08 -1.04 6.70
N LEU A 138 -14.85 -1.20 7.20
CA LEU A 138 -14.19 -2.50 7.39
C LEU A 138 -15.01 -3.42 8.30
N LYS A 139 -15.72 -2.86 9.30
CA LYS A 139 -16.63 -3.64 10.17
C LYS A 139 -17.79 -4.27 9.39
N GLN A 140 -18.28 -3.60 8.35
CA GLN A 140 -19.34 -4.10 7.47
C GLN A 140 -18.76 -5.07 6.41
N LEU A 141 -17.54 -4.81 5.94
CA LEU A 141 -16.79 -5.68 5.03
C LEU A 141 -16.05 -6.77 5.81
N ASN A 142 -16.72 -7.89 6.09
CA ASN A 142 -16.09 -9.00 6.82
C ASN A 142 -14.80 -9.55 6.14
N LYS A 143 -13.99 -10.30 6.89
CA LYS A 143 -12.73 -10.89 6.38
C LYS A 143 -12.92 -11.76 5.12
N HIS A 144 -14.08 -12.41 4.97
CA HIS A 144 -14.34 -13.26 3.82
C HIS A 144 -14.45 -12.46 2.53
N PHE A 145 -14.91 -11.21 2.60
CA PHE A 145 -14.92 -10.31 1.45
C PHE A 145 -13.50 -10.05 0.93
N PHE A 146 -12.57 -9.71 1.83
CA PHE A 146 -11.18 -9.48 1.46
C PHE A 146 -10.45 -10.76 1.04
N ASN A 147 -10.76 -11.91 1.64
CA ASN A 147 -10.18 -13.18 1.23
C ASN A 147 -10.48 -13.50 -0.24
N GLU A 148 -11.70 -13.21 -0.71
CA GLU A 148 -12.07 -13.39 -2.12
C GLU A 148 -11.34 -12.40 -3.04
N ILE A 149 -11.17 -11.15 -2.60
CA ILE A 149 -10.49 -10.11 -3.38
C ILE A 149 -9.00 -10.43 -3.58
N PHE A 150 -8.33 -10.80 -2.48
CA PHE A 150 -6.90 -11.06 -2.48
C PHE A 150 -6.55 -12.49 -2.89
N GLU A 151 -7.55 -13.36 -3.00
CA GLU A 151 -7.40 -14.80 -3.26
C GLU A 151 -6.48 -15.48 -2.24
N THR A 152 -6.47 -14.97 -1.01
CA THR A 152 -5.67 -15.48 0.10
C THR A 152 -6.30 -15.09 1.42
N LYS A 153 -5.98 -15.80 2.50
CA LYS A 153 -6.47 -15.45 3.84
C LYS A 153 -5.78 -14.17 4.31
N VAL A 154 -6.57 -13.15 4.64
CA VAL A 154 -6.06 -11.89 5.20
C VAL A 154 -6.29 -11.78 6.70
N PHE A 155 -5.46 -10.95 7.32
CA PHE A 155 -5.59 -10.55 8.71
C PHE A 155 -6.21 -9.15 8.79
N ILE A 156 -7.33 -9.02 9.51
CA ILE A 156 -8.03 -7.72 9.68
C ILE A 156 -8.21 -7.32 11.15
N ASN A 157 -7.95 -8.23 12.09
CA ASN A 157 -8.12 -7.97 13.52
C ASN A 157 -7.16 -6.86 13.98
N ASN A 158 -7.58 -5.96 14.86
CA ASN A 158 -6.76 -4.85 15.34
C ASN A 158 -6.36 -3.83 14.25
N PHE A 159 -7.04 -3.80 13.10
CA PHE A 159 -6.76 -2.80 12.07
C PHE A 159 -7.03 -1.38 12.58
N GLU A 160 -7.98 -1.21 13.51
CA GLU A 160 -8.24 0.05 14.20
C GLU A 160 -7.01 0.61 14.91
N LYS A 161 -6.18 -0.26 15.54
CA LYS A 161 -4.92 0.15 16.17
C LYS A 161 -3.90 0.64 15.14
N LEU A 162 -3.85 -0.03 13.98
CA LEU A 162 -3.00 0.40 12.86
C LEU A 162 -3.42 1.78 12.37
N ASP A 163 -4.72 1.97 12.15
CA ASP A 163 -5.27 3.23 11.66
C ASP A 163 -5.05 4.38 12.65
N GLU A 164 -5.29 4.16 13.95
CA GLU A 164 -5.08 5.14 15.01
C GLU A 164 -3.62 5.64 15.05
N VAL A 165 -2.66 4.71 15.07
CA VAL A 165 -1.23 5.04 15.10
C VAL A 165 -0.76 5.71 13.81
N GLU A 166 -1.22 5.25 12.64
CA GLU A 166 -0.85 5.90 11.38
C GLU A 166 -1.39 7.34 11.28
N ASN A 167 -2.59 7.58 11.81
CA ASN A 167 -3.19 8.91 11.86
C ASN A 167 -2.45 9.82 12.85
N SER A 168 -2.15 9.35 14.06
CA SER A 168 -1.42 10.14 15.07
C SER A 168 -0.03 10.54 14.58
N MET A 169 0.66 9.64 13.89
CA MET A 169 1.97 9.90 13.30
C MET A 169 1.91 10.65 11.96
N LYS A 170 0.73 10.80 11.34
CA LYS A 170 0.55 11.33 9.97
C LYS A 170 1.35 10.55 8.91
N MET A 171 1.38 9.22 9.02
CA MET A 171 2.22 8.33 8.21
C MET A 171 1.41 7.20 7.55
N ILE A 172 0.19 7.47 7.09
CA ILE A 172 -0.65 6.49 6.39
C ILE A 172 0.09 5.96 5.16
N SER A 173 0.15 4.63 5.05
CA SER A 173 0.87 3.97 3.96
C SER A 173 0.11 2.76 3.44
N SER A 174 -0.32 2.81 2.17
CA SER A 174 -1.00 1.68 1.51
C SER A 174 -0.18 0.40 1.59
N ILE A 175 1.14 0.47 1.33
CA ILE A 175 2.06 -0.67 1.40
C ILE A 175 2.16 -1.26 2.82
N ARG A 176 2.05 -0.43 3.85
CA ARG A 176 2.07 -0.91 5.25
C ARG A 176 0.77 -1.62 5.58
N ARG A 177 -0.37 -1.07 5.15
CA ARG A 177 -1.69 -1.70 5.28
C ARG A 177 -1.77 -3.03 4.52
N PHE A 178 -1.17 -3.13 3.33
CA PHE A 178 -1.02 -4.43 2.65
C PHE A 178 -0.14 -5.40 3.44
N LYS A 179 1.02 -4.96 3.95
CA LYS A 179 1.86 -5.78 4.84
C LYS A 179 1.08 -6.31 6.04
N PHE A 180 0.24 -5.47 6.65
CA PHE A 180 -0.65 -5.85 7.75
C PHE A 180 -1.64 -6.94 7.33
N PHE A 181 -2.36 -6.76 6.21
CA PHE A 181 -3.30 -7.77 5.72
C PHE A 181 -2.62 -9.13 5.47
N PHE A 182 -1.37 -9.12 5.05
CA PHE A 182 -0.61 -10.29 4.64
C PHE A 182 0.30 -10.87 5.72
N GLN A 183 0.32 -10.31 6.92
CA GLN A 183 1.32 -10.61 7.94
C GLN A 183 1.46 -12.11 8.29
N LYS A 184 0.37 -12.89 8.19
CA LYS A 184 0.36 -14.33 8.46
C LYS A 184 0.63 -15.21 7.23
N ASN A 185 0.43 -14.71 6.01
CA ASN A 185 0.38 -15.52 4.78
C ASN A 185 1.25 -14.97 3.64
N LEU A 186 2.45 -14.46 3.95
CA LEU A 186 3.33 -13.85 2.94
C LEU A 186 3.77 -14.79 1.79
N LYS A 187 3.73 -16.11 1.99
CA LYS A 187 4.21 -17.10 0.99
C LYS A 187 3.16 -17.46 -0.08
N GLU A 188 1.88 -17.16 0.15
CA GLU A 188 0.76 -17.60 -0.71
C GLU A 188 0.00 -16.40 -1.31
N ILE A 189 0.71 -15.51 -1.98
CA ILE A 189 0.12 -14.26 -2.48
C ILE A 189 0.48 -14.06 -3.94
N ASN A 190 -0.41 -14.51 -4.83
CA ASN A 190 -0.35 -14.11 -6.25
C ASN A 190 -0.35 -12.58 -6.40
N PHE A 191 -1.03 -11.90 -5.48
CA PHE A 191 -1.06 -10.44 -5.37
C PHE A 191 0.32 -9.80 -5.13
N LEU A 192 1.37 -10.52 -4.70
CA LEU A 192 2.70 -9.92 -4.56
C LEU A 192 3.29 -9.47 -5.90
N LYS A 193 2.88 -10.12 -7.00
CA LYS A 193 3.36 -9.84 -8.36
C LYS A 193 3.02 -8.44 -8.87
N VAL A 194 1.96 -7.81 -8.34
CA VAL A 194 1.55 -6.45 -8.74
C VAL A 194 2.39 -5.36 -8.09
N PHE A 195 3.13 -5.68 -7.02
CA PHE A 195 3.99 -4.72 -6.35
C PHE A 195 5.34 -4.66 -7.06
N ASN A 196 5.95 -3.47 -7.12
CA ASN A 196 7.33 -3.36 -7.59
C ASN A 196 8.32 -4.02 -6.62
N ASN A 197 9.57 -4.23 -7.05
CA ASN A 197 10.62 -4.88 -6.26
C ASN A 197 10.87 -4.22 -4.89
N LYS A 198 10.74 -2.90 -4.79
CA LYS A 198 10.95 -2.16 -3.53
C LYS A 198 9.82 -2.45 -2.54
N ASP A 199 8.58 -2.43 -3.01
CA ASP A 199 7.40 -2.68 -2.19
C ASP A 199 7.29 -4.14 -1.78
N GLN A 200 7.62 -5.10 -2.67
CA GLN A 200 7.73 -6.52 -2.31
C GLN A 200 8.75 -6.73 -1.18
N LYS A 201 9.95 -6.11 -1.28
CA LYS A 201 10.96 -6.16 -0.21
C LYS A 201 10.43 -5.59 1.10
N ARG A 202 9.70 -4.46 1.05
CA ARG A 202 9.11 -3.82 2.24
C ARG A 202 8.05 -4.69 2.90
N ILE A 203 7.15 -5.29 2.11
CA ILE A 203 6.09 -6.19 2.59
C ILE A 203 6.70 -7.46 3.21
N ASN A 204 7.68 -8.06 2.54
CA ASN A 204 8.33 -9.30 2.99
C ASN A 204 9.36 -9.11 4.11
N CYS A 205 9.78 -7.87 4.37
CA CYS A 205 10.75 -7.58 5.42
C CYS A 205 10.18 -7.93 6.80
N LYS A 206 10.80 -8.91 7.46
CA LYS A 206 10.53 -9.26 8.86
C LYS A 206 11.73 -8.82 9.68
N ILE A 207 11.47 -8.05 10.74
CA ILE A 207 12.51 -7.63 11.68
C ILE A 207 12.11 -8.22 13.03
N ASP A 208 12.98 -9.05 13.60
CA ASP A 208 12.79 -9.60 14.93
C ASP A 208 13.42 -8.65 15.96
N ILE A 209 12.57 -7.87 16.65
CA ILE A 209 13.00 -6.90 17.66
C ILE A 209 12.90 -7.56 19.03
N LYS A 210 14.05 -7.95 19.57
CA LYS A 210 14.13 -8.58 20.91
C LYS A 210 13.91 -7.58 22.05
N ASN A 211 14.35 -6.33 21.87
CA ASN A 211 14.14 -5.24 22.81
C ASN A 211 14.17 -3.90 22.05
N TYR A 212 13.55 -2.88 22.64
CA TYR A 212 13.40 -1.56 22.05
C TYR A 212 14.41 -0.53 22.59
N SER A 213 15.59 -0.99 23.04
CA SER A 213 16.66 -0.07 23.46
C SER A 213 17.14 0.79 22.28
N SER A 214 17.59 2.02 22.56
CA SER A 214 18.13 2.94 21.55
C SER A 214 19.24 2.29 20.70
N ILE A 215 20.08 1.46 21.31
CA ILE A 215 21.14 0.73 20.61
C ILE A 215 20.57 -0.34 19.67
N ALA A 216 19.60 -1.14 20.14
CA ALA A 216 18.96 -2.16 19.30
C ALA A 216 18.23 -1.52 18.11
N LEU A 217 17.47 -0.46 18.35
CA LEU A 217 16.79 0.29 17.30
C LEU A 217 17.77 0.89 16.28
N LYS A 218 18.88 1.47 16.74
CA LYS A 218 19.94 2.00 15.86
C LYS A 218 20.54 0.90 14.97
N LYS A 219 20.72 -0.32 15.50
CA LYS A 219 21.14 -1.50 14.73
C LYS A 219 20.12 -1.85 13.65
N MET A 220 18.83 -1.87 13.99
CA MET A 220 17.78 -2.18 13.01
C MET A 220 17.64 -1.09 11.93
N ILE A 221 17.77 0.19 12.29
CA ILE A 221 17.78 1.30 11.30
C ILE A 221 18.93 1.12 10.31
N PHE A 222 20.12 0.76 10.79
CA PHE A 222 21.27 0.57 9.92
C PHE A 222 21.11 -0.62 8.97
N LEU A 223 20.56 -1.73 9.46
CA LEU A 223 20.39 -2.97 8.68
C LEU A 223 19.24 -2.92 7.67
N TYR A 224 18.10 -2.35 8.07
CA TYR A 224 16.85 -2.43 7.31
C TYR A 224 16.32 -1.08 6.83
N GLY A 225 16.85 0.02 7.36
CA GLY A 225 16.35 1.37 7.11
C GLY A 225 15.18 1.76 8.01
N LYS A 226 14.94 3.08 8.11
CA LYS A 226 13.90 3.65 8.98
C LYS A 226 12.50 3.16 8.62
N THR A 227 12.16 3.13 7.33
CA THR A 227 10.80 2.76 6.88
C THR A 227 10.42 1.33 7.28
N ALA A 228 11.31 0.36 7.07
CA ALA A 228 11.05 -1.03 7.41
C ALA A 228 10.92 -1.22 8.93
N LEU A 229 11.74 -0.51 9.71
CA LEU A 229 11.66 -0.54 11.17
C LEU A 229 10.34 0.06 11.68
N VAL A 230 9.92 1.23 11.17
CA VAL A 230 8.63 1.84 11.54
C VAL A 230 7.48 0.89 11.22
N ASP A 231 7.49 0.26 10.04
CA ASP A 231 6.47 -0.73 9.70
C ASP A 231 6.44 -1.87 10.72
N GLN A 232 7.61 -2.41 11.12
CA GLN A 232 7.67 -3.49 12.10
C GLN A 232 7.16 -3.08 13.48
N ILE A 233 7.56 -1.91 13.99
CA ILE A 233 7.14 -1.43 15.31
C ILE A 233 5.61 -1.25 15.34
N ILE A 234 5.03 -0.69 14.27
CA ILE A 234 3.59 -0.57 14.17
C ILE A 234 2.94 -1.97 14.15
N MET A 235 3.51 -2.95 13.43
CA MET A 235 3.02 -4.33 13.48
C MET A 235 3.12 -4.91 14.90
N ASP A 236 4.20 -4.67 15.63
CA ASP A 236 4.40 -5.16 17.00
C ASP A 236 3.37 -4.53 17.96
N TYR A 237 3.07 -3.24 17.82
CA TYR A 237 1.99 -2.57 18.55
C TYR A 237 0.61 -3.17 18.24
N THR A 238 0.28 -3.36 16.95
CA THR A 238 -1.01 -3.94 16.55
C THR A 238 -1.20 -5.38 17.04
N ASN A 239 -0.10 -6.11 17.22
CA ASN A 239 -0.06 -7.45 17.79
C ASN A 239 0.13 -7.45 19.32
N CYS A 240 -0.01 -6.28 19.97
CA CYS A 240 0.06 -6.09 21.42
C CYS A 240 1.40 -6.51 22.07
N LYS A 241 2.51 -6.43 21.33
CA LYS A 241 3.86 -6.67 21.89
C LYS A 241 4.44 -5.45 22.61
N ILE A 242 3.94 -4.27 22.29
CA ILE A 242 4.31 -2.98 22.89
C ILE A 242 3.06 -2.14 23.11
N ASP A 243 3.14 -1.19 24.04
CA ASP A 243 2.05 -0.26 24.35
C ASP A 243 2.14 1.08 23.61
N SER A 244 1.17 1.96 23.86
CA SER A 244 1.06 3.27 23.23
C SER A 244 2.14 4.27 23.70
N HIS A 245 2.69 4.09 24.90
CA HIS A 245 3.76 4.97 25.40
C HIS A 245 5.11 4.58 24.77
N GLU A 246 5.38 3.28 24.68
CA GLU A 246 6.57 2.75 24.02
C GLU A 246 6.66 3.19 22.55
N ILE A 247 5.55 3.07 21.80
CA ILE A 247 5.56 3.43 20.38
C ILE A 247 5.85 4.91 20.14
N GLU A 248 5.36 5.81 21.00
CA GLU A 248 5.63 7.25 20.91
C GLU A 248 7.12 7.55 21.17
N ASN A 249 7.68 6.96 22.22
CA ASN A 249 9.11 7.07 22.54
C ASN A 249 9.98 6.56 21.40
N ILE A 250 9.64 5.40 20.84
CA ILE A 250 10.38 4.81 19.72
C ILE A 250 10.26 5.68 18.45
N ALA A 251 9.08 6.22 18.15
CA ALA A 251 8.87 7.08 17.00
C ALA A 251 9.73 8.36 17.08
N ASN A 252 9.77 8.99 18.26
CA ASN A 252 10.63 10.15 18.54
C ASN A 252 12.12 9.80 18.35
N PHE A 253 12.56 8.64 18.84
CA PHE A 253 13.91 8.15 18.61
C PHE A 253 14.21 7.99 17.11
N ILE A 254 13.36 7.29 16.35
CA ILE A 254 13.59 7.03 14.91
C ILE A 254 13.67 8.32 14.11
N LYS A 255 12.81 9.30 14.43
CA LYS A 255 12.80 10.62 13.78
C LYS A 255 14.16 11.30 13.94
N ASN A 256 14.69 11.33 15.16
CA ASN A 256 15.93 12.04 15.50
C ASN A 256 17.22 11.24 15.28
N CYS A 257 17.12 9.92 15.08
CA CYS A 257 18.28 9.05 14.92
C CYS A 257 19.03 9.36 13.62
N LYS A 258 20.32 9.72 13.75
CA LYS A 258 21.25 9.81 12.61
C LYS A 258 21.73 8.40 12.24
N ILE A 259 21.60 8.05 10.97
CA ILE A 259 22.03 6.73 10.46
C ILE A 259 23.56 6.67 10.52
N PRO A 260 24.15 5.69 11.22
CA PRO A 260 25.60 5.51 11.25
C PRO A 260 26.15 5.30 9.85
N LYS A 261 27.23 6.00 9.52
CA LYS A 261 28.00 5.75 8.29
C LYS A 261 29.13 4.78 8.61
N PHE A 262 29.23 3.69 7.86
CA PHE A 262 30.33 2.75 8.02
C PHE A 262 31.65 3.44 7.63
N PRO A 263 32.69 3.44 8.48
CA PRO A 263 33.83 4.35 8.34
C PRO A 263 34.91 3.85 7.37
N ILE A 264 34.75 2.66 6.78
CA ILE A 264 35.69 2.04 5.83
C ILE A 264 34.98 1.75 4.52
N ASP A 265 35.70 1.92 3.40
CA ASP A 265 35.25 1.55 2.07
C ASP A 265 36.13 0.47 1.40
N GLY A 266 35.84 0.15 0.15
CA GLY A 266 36.60 -0.86 -0.60
C GLY A 266 38.04 -0.44 -0.92
N ASN A 267 38.32 0.85 -1.06
CA ASN A 267 39.66 1.35 -1.39
C ASN A 267 40.59 1.18 -0.18
N ASP A 268 40.06 1.41 1.02
CA ASP A 268 40.76 1.15 2.28
C ASP A 268 41.16 -0.33 2.43
N ILE A 269 40.38 -1.27 1.89
CA ILE A 269 40.74 -2.70 1.92
C ILE A 269 41.79 -3.00 0.85
N LYS A 270 41.64 -2.45 -0.36
CA LYS A 270 42.59 -2.65 -1.47
C LYS A 270 44.00 -2.18 -1.12
N SER A 271 44.15 -1.10 -0.35
CA SER A 271 45.47 -0.60 0.07
C SER A 271 46.27 -1.61 0.92
N PHE A 272 45.66 -2.69 1.41
CA PHE A 272 46.34 -3.78 2.13
C PHE A 272 46.65 -5.01 1.28
N GLY A 273 46.55 -4.91 -0.05
CA GLY A 273 46.95 -5.98 -0.98
C GLY A 273 45.89 -7.04 -1.25
N PHE A 274 44.61 -6.77 -0.94
CA PHE A 274 43.49 -7.64 -1.33
C PHE A 274 43.05 -7.33 -2.76
N LYS A 275 42.88 -8.37 -3.60
CA LYS A 275 42.47 -8.21 -5.00
C LYS A 275 41.01 -7.79 -5.13
N GLU A 276 40.71 -7.06 -6.20
CA GLU A 276 39.35 -6.66 -6.54
C GLU A 276 38.43 -7.86 -6.73
N GLY A 277 37.17 -7.73 -6.30
CA GLY A 277 36.13 -8.74 -6.51
C GLY A 277 35.43 -9.17 -5.22
N SER A 278 34.94 -10.41 -5.21
CA SER A 278 34.07 -10.93 -4.15
C SER A 278 34.71 -10.94 -2.75
N GLU A 279 36.04 -10.95 -2.68
CA GLU A 279 36.81 -11.02 -1.45
C GLU A 279 36.75 -9.72 -0.63
N VAL A 280 36.94 -8.56 -1.27
CA VAL A 280 36.79 -7.24 -0.62
C VAL A 280 35.38 -7.10 -0.04
N GLY A 281 34.35 -7.52 -0.78
CA GLY A 281 32.97 -7.50 -0.31
C GLY A 281 32.74 -8.38 0.93
N LYS A 282 33.35 -9.57 0.98
CA LYS A 282 33.29 -10.47 2.16
C LYS A 282 33.95 -9.85 3.38
N ILE A 283 35.13 -9.25 3.21
CA ILE A 283 35.86 -8.57 4.30
C ILE A 283 35.07 -7.37 4.81
N LEU A 284 34.56 -6.52 3.92
CA LEU A 284 33.71 -5.39 4.30
C LEU A 284 32.49 -5.84 5.10
N ASN A 285 31.80 -6.90 4.66
CA ASN A 285 30.66 -7.44 5.40
C ASN A 285 31.06 -8.01 6.77
N TYR A 286 32.20 -8.69 6.87
CA TYR A 286 32.74 -9.18 8.14
C TYR A 286 33.04 -8.03 9.13
N LEU A 287 33.75 -6.99 8.68
CA LEU A 287 34.06 -5.82 9.49
C LEU A 287 32.80 -5.05 9.89
N LYS A 288 31.84 -4.94 8.97
CA LYS A 288 30.54 -4.31 9.23
C LYS A 288 29.78 -5.04 10.33
N ASN A 289 29.80 -6.37 10.34
CA ASN A 289 29.19 -7.18 11.40
C ASN A 289 29.87 -6.96 12.76
N ILE A 290 31.20 -6.83 12.79
CA ILE A 290 31.94 -6.49 14.02
C ILE A 290 31.55 -5.10 14.50
N TRP A 291 31.57 -4.11 13.62
CA TRP A 291 31.23 -2.72 13.94
C TRP A 291 29.81 -2.59 14.50
N ILE A 292 28.85 -3.34 13.96
CA ILE A 292 27.48 -3.44 14.50
C ILE A 292 27.47 -4.09 15.90
N LYS A 293 28.26 -5.15 16.13
CA LYS A 293 28.38 -5.79 17.45
C LYS A 293 28.95 -4.82 18.49
N GLU A 294 29.92 -4.00 18.09
CA GLU A 294 30.56 -2.96 18.90
C GLU A 294 29.75 -1.65 18.99
N ASN A 295 28.44 -1.70 18.72
CA ASN A 295 27.52 -0.56 18.86
C ASN A 295 27.94 0.68 18.08
N PHE A 296 28.60 0.49 16.93
CA PHE A 296 29.07 1.58 16.06
C PHE A 296 30.19 2.44 16.63
N LEU A 297 30.92 1.95 17.64
CA LEU A 297 31.96 2.72 18.33
C LEU A 297 33.32 2.66 17.62
N SER A 298 33.63 1.58 16.92
CA SER A 298 34.94 1.39 16.29
C SER A 298 35.17 2.43 15.19
N THR A 299 36.34 3.06 15.27
CA THR A 299 36.83 4.05 14.31
C THR A 299 37.34 3.39 13.04
N LYS A 300 37.73 4.19 12.05
CA LYS A 300 38.38 3.71 10.83
C LYS A 300 39.68 2.98 11.20
N GLU A 301 40.45 3.55 12.11
CA GLU A 301 41.73 3.03 12.59
C GLU A 301 41.55 1.67 13.26
N ASP A 302 40.56 1.53 14.15
CA ASP A 302 40.27 0.28 14.86
C ASP A 302 39.94 -0.87 13.88
N LEU A 303 39.12 -0.58 12.88
CA LEU A 303 38.72 -1.58 11.89
C LEU A 303 39.88 -1.93 10.94
N ILE A 304 40.72 -0.96 10.58
CA ILE A 304 41.96 -1.21 9.82
C ILE A 304 42.90 -2.14 10.60
N GLN A 305 43.07 -1.95 11.91
CA GLN A 305 43.88 -2.86 12.71
C GLN A 305 43.35 -4.30 12.70
N LYS A 306 42.03 -4.47 12.67
CA LYS A 306 41.40 -5.80 12.55
C LYS A 306 41.66 -6.43 11.19
N VAL A 307 41.70 -5.65 10.11
CA VAL A 307 42.11 -6.14 8.77
C VAL A 307 43.54 -6.68 8.79
N LYS A 308 44.46 -5.99 9.47
CA LYS A 308 45.86 -6.41 9.59
C LYS A 308 46.03 -7.74 10.33
N LYS A 309 45.07 -8.15 11.17
CA LYS A 309 45.08 -9.41 11.93
C LYS A 309 44.43 -10.58 11.18
N LEU A 310 43.76 -10.35 10.05
CA LEU A 310 43.18 -11.43 9.24
C LEU A 310 44.28 -12.26 8.56
N PRO A 311 44.15 -13.60 8.50
CA PRO A 311 45.18 -14.50 7.99
C PRO A 311 45.59 -14.17 6.54
N SER A 312 46.89 -14.27 6.28
CA SER A 312 47.56 -13.89 5.03
C SER A 312 47.19 -14.75 3.81
N CYS A 313 46.48 -15.88 4.00
CA CYS A 313 46.01 -16.72 2.90
C CYS A 313 44.94 -16.06 2.00
N LEU A 314 44.39 -14.92 2.43
CA LEU A 314 43.48 -14.04 1.68
C LEU A 314 44.21 -12.83 1.03
N ARG A 315 45.53 -12.68 1.26
CA ARG A 315 46.37 -11.60 0.70
C ARG A 315 47.26 -12.17 -0.41
N ARG A 316 46.72 -12.36 -1.61
CA ARG A 316 47.53 -12.77 -2.78
C ARG A 316 47.11 -12.10 -4.07
#